data_AF-A0A545ANN0-F1
#
_entry.id   AF-A0A545ANN0-F1
#
_cell.length_a   1.000
_cell.length_b   1.000
_cell.length_c   1.000
_cell.angle_alpha   90.00
_cell.angle_beta   90.00
_cell.angle_gamma   90.00
#
_symmetry.space_group_name_H-M   'P 1'
#
loop_
_entity.id
_entity.type
_entity.pdbx_description
1 polymer ?
#
loop_
_entity_poly.entity_id
_entity_poly.type
_entity_poly.pdbx_seq_one_letter_code
_entity_poly.pdbx_strand_id
1 'polypeptide(L)' 'MASAPGKLAVAFRHRATHSGVWATPLGELAATGRTVEGLGIDVLTLDSDGRITEIWVLADELQRILQVHAPTT' A
#
# COMPACT_ATOMS: atom_id res chain seq x y z
N MET A 1 -1.19 6.63 14.42
CA MET A 1 -2.27 5.64 14.60
C MET A 1 -3.42 6.33 15.32
N ALA A 2 -4.66 6.04 14.96
CA ALA A 2 -5.87 6.59 15.58
C ALA A 2 -6.88 5.47 15.82
N SER A 3 -7.65 5.54 16.90
CA SER A 3 -8.61 4.50 17.28
C SER A 3 -10.02 5.07 17.47
N ALA A 4 -11.02 4.22 17.23
CA ALA A 4 -12.43 4.44 17.54
C ALA A 4 -13.05 3.10 17.96
N PRO A 5 -14.27 3.07 18.54
CA PRO A 5 -14.91 1.80 18.91
C PRO A 5 -14.94 0.81 17.74
N GLY A 6 -14.32 -0.37 17.92
CA GLY A 6 -14.23 -1.42 16.90
C GLY A 6 -13.39 -1.08 15.66
N LYS A 7 -12.65 0.04 15.65
CA LYS A 7 -11.84 0.47 14.50
C LYS A 7 -10.44 0.93 14.90
N LEU A 8 -9.44 0.58 14.09
CA LEU A 8 -8.06 1.06 14.21
C LEU A 8 -7.55 1.57 12.87
N ALA A 9 -7.17 2.84 12.81
CA ALA A 9 -6.56 3.45 11.63
C ALA A 9 -5.03 3.53 11.78
N VAL A 10 -4.31 2.91 10.86
CA VAL A 10 -2.85 2.85 10.83
C VAL A 10 -2.37 3.53 9.55
N ALA A 11 -1.70 4.67 9.70
CA ALA A 11 -0.96 5.30 8.61
C ALA A 11 0.51 4.86 8.67
N PHE A 12 1.07 4.43 7.55
CA PHE A 12 2.42 3.90 7.47
C PHE A 12 3.09 4.25 6.14
N ARG A 13 4.43 4.32 6.18
CA ARG A 13 5.25 4.36 4.98
C ARG A 13 5.89 2.99 4.78
N HIS A 14 5.89 2.50 3.55
CA HIS A 14 6.63 1.30 3.17
C HIS A 14 7.66 1.61 2.08
N ARG A 15 8.68 0.76 2.02
CA ARG A 15 9.71 0.77 0.98
C ARG A 15 9.91 -0.65 0.48
N ALA A 16 9.96 -0.84 -0.82
CA ALA A 16 10.12 -2.15 -1.45
C ALA A 16 10.97 -2.06 -2.73
N THR A 17 11.56 -3.17 -3.16
CA THR A 17 12.18 -3.29 -4.48
C THR A 17 11.17 -3.89 -5.46
N HIS A 18 10.97 -3.25 -6.62
CA HIS A 18 10.13 -3.77 -7.69
C HIS A 18 10.85 -4.92 -8.43
N SER A 19 10.79 -6.11 -7.83
CA SER A 19 11.56 -7.29 -8.25
C SER A 19 10.76 -8.33 -9.05
N GLY A 20 9.45 -8.14 -9.20
CA GLY A 20 8.57 -9.04 -9.95
C GLY A 20 7.57 -8.26 -10.81
N VAL A 21 6.79 -8.97 -11.61
CA VAL A 21 5.67 -8.36 -12.36
C VAL A 21 4.65 -7.82 -11.37
N TRP A 22 4.25 -6.57 -11.55
CA TRP A 22 3.23 -5.92 -10.74
C TRP A 22 1.99 -5.64 -11.58
N ALA A 23 0.90 -6.35 -11.30
CA ALA A 23 -0.41 -6.08 -11.89
C ALA A 23 -1.03 -4.83 -11.24
N THR A 24 -1.38 -3.84 -12.05
CA THR A 24 -1.98 -2.57 -11.62
C THR A 24 -3.25 -2.27 -12.42
N PRO A 25 -4.10 -1.31 -11.98
CA PRO A 25 -5.23 -0.84 -12.77
C PRO A 25 -4.85 -0.26 -14.14
N LEU A 26 -3.59 0.12 -14.35
CA LEU A 26 -3.07 0.65 -15.62
C LEU A 26 -2.41 -0.42 -16.50
N GLY A 27 -2.48 -1.69 -16.09
CA GLY A 27 -1.84 -2.82 -16.76
C GLY A 27 -0.69 -3.41 -15.94
N GLU A 28 -0.01 -4.39 -16.53
CA GLU A 28 1.14 -5.05 -15.91
C GLU A 28 2.42 -4.22 -16.08
N LEU A 29 3.19 -4.11 -15.01
CA LEU A 29 4.50 -3.49 -14.99
C LEU A 29 5.56 -4.58 -14.80
N ALA A 30 6.44 -4.73 -15.78
CA ALA A 30 7.58 -5.64 -15.67
C ALA A 30 8.54 -5.17 -14.56
N ALA A 31 9.20 -6.11 -13.89
CA ALA A 31 10.17 -5.81 -12.83
C ALA A 31 11.22 -4.79 -13.29
N THR A 32 11.46 -3.75 -12.50
CA THR A 32 12.42 -2.68 -12.84
C THR A 32 13.65 -2.67 -11.93
N GLY A 33 13.66 -3.43 -10.83
CA GLY A 33 14.71 -3.41 -9.81
C GLY A 33 14.76 -2.10 -9.00
N ARG A 34 13.87 -1.15 -9.26
CA ARG A 34 13.84 0.14 -8.56
C ARG A 34 13.30 -0.01 -7.15
N THR A 35 13.80 0.84 -6.25
CA THR A 35 13.17 1.03 -4.94
C THR A 35 11.95 1.93 -5.10
N VAL A 36 10.84 1.51 -4.51
CA VAL A 36 9.56 2.22 -4.49
C VAL A 36 9.20 2.50 -3.04
N GLU A 37 8.80 3.74 -2.76
CA GLU A 37 8.23 4.14 -1.47
C GLU A 37 6.74 4.41 -1.62
N GLY A 38 5.96 4.16 -0.57
CA GLY A 38 4.53 4.41 -0.61
C GLY A 38 3.97 4.79 0.75
N LEU A 39 2.90 5.58 0.73
CA LEU A 39 2.06 5.88 1.89
C LEU A 39 0.81 5.00 1.83
N GLY A 40 0.52 4.31 2.93
CA GLY A 40 -0.69 3.53 3.11
C GLY A 40 -1.44 3.97 4.36
N ILE A 41 -2.77 3.87 4.30
CA ILE A 41 -3.64 3.94 5.47
C ILE A 41 -4.51 2.69 5.46
N ASP A 42 -4.41 1.89 6.51
CA ASP A 42 -5.29 0.77 6.75
C ASP A 42 -6.28 1.13 7.85
N VAL A 43 -7.57 0.93 7.59
CA VAL A 43 -8.62 0.96 8.60
C VAL A 43 -9.03 -0.48 8.88
N LEU A 44 -8.72 -0.92 10.09
CA LEU A 44 -8.98 -2.28 10.56
C LEU A 44 -10.27 -2.30 11.37
N THR A 45 -11.20 -3.20 11.04
CA THR A 45 -12.33 -3.53 11.89
C THR A 45 -11.93 -4.60 12.88
N LEU A 46 -12.16 -4.37 14.18
CA LEU A 46 -11.81 -5.29 15.25
C LEU A 46 -13.07 -5.88 15.89
N ASP A 47 -13.06 -7.18 16.18
CA ASP A 47 -14.07 -7.81 17.04
C ASP A 47 -13.84 -7.52 18.54
N SER A 48 -14.69 -8.08 19.40
CA SER A 48 -14.59 -7.92 20.86
C SER A 48 -13.31 -8.51 21.46
N ASP A 49 -12.68 -9.46 20.79
CA ASP A 49 -11.41 -10.08 21.20
C ASP A 49 -10.20 -9.31 20.65
N GLY A 50 -10.42 -8.24 19.88
CA GLY A 50 -9.39 -7.44 19.24
C GLY A 50 -8.82 -8.04 17.96
N ARG A 51 -9.48 -9.04 17.36
CA ARG A 51 -9.06 -9.64 16.09
C ARG A 51 -9.55 -8.81 14.91
N ILE A 52 -8.71 -8.70 13.89
CA ILE A 52 -9.08 -8.04 12.63
C ILE A 52 -10.11 -8.90 11.88
N THR A 53 -11.26 -8.31 11.58
CA THR A 53 -12.36 -8.95 10.83
C THR A 53 -12.54 -8.37 9.43
N GLU A 54 -12.03 -7.17 9.18
CA GLU A 54 -12.09 -6.49 7.89
C GLU A 54 -10.95 -5.48 7.79
N ILE A 55 -10.48 -5.24 6.57
CA ILE A 55 -9.45 -4.26 6.25
C ILE A 55 -9.97 -3.39 5.11
N TRP A 56 -10.01 -2.08 5.31
CA TRP A 56 -10.18 -1.10 4.24
C TRP A 56 -8.86 -0.35 4.04
N VAL A 57 -8.36 -0.37 2.80
CA VAL A 57 -7.03 0.17 2.47
C VAL A 57 -7.17 1.38 1.57
N LEU A 58 -6.48 2.46 1.95
CA LEU A 58 -6.11 3.54 1.04
C LEU A 58 -4.60 3.43 0.77
N ALA A 59 -4.24 3.09 -0.46
CA ALA A 59 -2.85 3.07 -0.91
C ALA A 59 -2.65 4.10 -2.02
N ASP A 60 -1.58 4.90 -1.93
CA ASP A 60 -1.19 5.79 -3.03
C ASP A 60 -0.54 4.97 -4.16
N GLU A 61 -1.36 4.23 -4.90
CA GLU A 61 -0.91 3.38 -6.00
C GLU A 61 -0.38 4.18 -7.19
N LEU A 62 -1.01 5.31 -7.50
CA LEU A 62 -0.57 6.16 -8.59
C LEU A 62 0.86 6.67 -8.38
N GLN A 63 1.17 7.18 -7.18
CA GLN A 63 2.51 7.67 -6.88
C GLN A 63 3.58 6.55 -6.94
N ARG A 64 3.23 5.33 -6.54
CA ARG A 64 4.13 4.16 -6.65
C ARG A 64 4.37 3.75 -8.11
N ILE A 65 3.33 3.78 -8.94
CA ILE A 65 3.45 3.51 -10.40
C ILE A 65 4.37 4.54 -11.06
N LEU A 66 4.24 5.82 -10.73
CA LEU A 66 5.08 6.88 -11.31
C LEU A 66 6.58 6.68 -11.02
N GLN A 67 6.95 6.13 -9.85
CA GLN A 67 8.36 5.86 -9.50
C GLN A 67 8.99 4.77 -10.38
N VAL A 68 8.22 3.77 -10.79
CA VAL A 68 8.71 2.68 -11.65
C VAL A 68 8.56 2.97 -13.14
N HIS A 69 7.67 3.89 -13.51
CA HIS A 69 7.43 4.29 -14.90
C HIS A 69 8.35 5.43 -15.39
N ALA A 70 8.90 6.26 -14.48
CA ALA A 70 9.73 7.38 -14.86
C ALA A 70 10.92 6.95 -15.75
N PRO A 71 11.21 7.61 -16.87
CA PRO A 71 12.39 7.28 -17.68
C PRO A 71 13.66 7.42 -16.83
N THR A 72 14.62 6.53 -17.05
CA THR A 72 15.91 6.58 -16.37
C THR A 72 16.63 7.87 -16.79
N THR A 73 16.89 8.77 -15.84
CA THR A 73 17.74 9.95 -16.06
C THR A 73 19.20 9.55 -16.16
#